data_AF-A0A1F4XHR0-F1
#
_entry.id   AF-A0A1F4XHR0-F1
#
_cell.length_a   1.000
_cell.length_b   1.000
_cell.length_c   1.000
_cell.angle_alpha   90.00
_cell.angle_beta   90.00
_cell.angle_gamma   90.00
#
_symmetry.space_group_name_H-M   'P 1'
#
loop_
_entity.id
_entity.type
_entity.pdbx_description
1 polymer ?
#
loop_
_entity_poly.entity_id
_entity_poly.type
_entity_poly.pdbx_seq_one_letter_code
_entity_poly.pdbx_strand_id
1 'polypeptide(L)' 'MRLKPEQFERLRKPFDKYGAFEGRTKDEVEEILNGVMNYYLTLANINLRLKREEKNNGTK' A
#
# COMPACT_ATOMS: atom_id res chain seq x y z
N MET A 1 -2.65 -6.26 -6.78
CA MET A 1 -3.03 -7.26 -5.77
C MET A 1 -4.29 -6.75 -5.07
N ARG A 2 -5.26 -7.62 -4.74
CA ARG A 2 -6.45 -7.23 -3.97
C ARG A 2 -6.19 -7.52 -2.49
N LEU A 3 -6.51 -6.58 -1.61
CA LEU A 3 -6.38 -6.74 -0.16
C LEU A 3 -7.30 -7.86 0.33
N LYS A 4 -6.80 -8.67 1.27
CA LYS A 4 -7.67 -9.59 2.02
C LYS A 4 -8.61 -8.77 2.91
N PRO A 5 -9.82 -9.28 3.23
CA PRO A 5 -10.79 -8.55 4.06
C PRO A 5 -10.21 -8.01 5.38
N GLU A 6 -9.41 -8.82 6.08
CA GLU A 6 -8.77 -8.40 7.33
C GLU A 6 -7.75 -7.27 7.14
N GLN A 7 -7.02 -7.27 6.03
CA GLN A 7 -6.05 -6.22 5.71
C GLN A 7 -6.76 -4.93 5.36
N PHE A 8 -7.85 -5.01 4.60
CA PHE A 8 -8.70 -3.87 4.28
C PHE A 8 -9.23 -3.21 5.56
N GLU A 9 -9.83 -3.98 6.48
CA GLU A 9 -10.35 -3.44 7.74
C GLU A 9 -9.25 -2.79 8.60
N ARG A 10 -8.06 -3.41 8.67
CA ARG A 10 -6.92 -2.83 9.39
C ARG A 10 -6.43 -1.53 8.78
N LEU A 11 -6.41 -1.44 7.45
CA LEU A 11 -6.01 -0.24 6.71
C LEU A 11 -7.05 0.86 6.78
N ARG A 12 -8.34 0.50 6.79
CA ARG A 12 -9.47 1.44 6.80
C ARG A 12 -9.62 2.15 8.14
N LYS A 13 -9.60 1.41 9.25
CA LYS A 13 -9.89 1.93 10.61
C LYS A 13 -9.18 3.24 10.98
N PRO A 14 -7.89 3.45 10.68
CA PRO A 14 -7.21 4.71 10.97
C PRO A 14 -7.77 5.93 10.25
N PHE A 15 -8.40 5.74 9.08
CA PHE A 15 -8.96 6.82 8.26
C PHE A 15 -10.43 7.11 8.57
N ASP A 16 -11.17 6.12 9.08
CA ASP A 16 -12.59 6.29 9.45
C ASP A 16 -12.78 7.40 10.49
N LYS A 17 -11.85 7.55 11.45
CA LYS A 17 -11.89 8.63 12.46
C LYS A 17 -11.78 10.05 11.88
N TYR A 18 -11.35 10.18 10.62
CA TYR A 18 -11.21 11.46 9.93
C TYR A 18 -12.33 11.71 8.92
N GLY A 19 -13.33 10.82 8.83
CA GLY A 19 -14.39 10.93 7.81
C GLY A 19 -13.86 10.78 6.38
N ALA A 20 -12.66 10.22 6.18
CA ALA A 20 -11.99 10.19 4.87
C ALA A 20 -12.78 9.45 3.77
N PHE A 21 -13.73 8.61 4.17
CA PHE A 21 -14.57 7.79 3.31
C PHE A 21 -16.06 8.09 3.46
N GLU A 22 -16.43 9.20 4.11
CA GLU A 22 -17.82 9.60 4.25
C GLU A 22 -18.45 9.84 2.86
N GLY A 23 -19.66 9.30 2.65
CA GLY A 23 -20.37 9.37 1.38
C GLY A 23 -19.85 8.43 0.28
N ARG A 24 -18.81 7.61 0.53
CA ARG A 24 -18.31 6.62 -0.42
C ARG A 24 -18.90 5.24 -0.18
N THR A 25 -19.10 4.49 -1.25
CA THR A 25 -19.47 3.07 -1.21
C THR A 25 -18.30 2.20 -0.76
N LYS A 26 -18.60 0.99 -0.30
CA LYS A 26 -17.56 0.03 0.10
C LYS A 26 -16.58 -0.28 -1.04
N ASP A 27 -17.09 -0.42 -2.26
CA ASP A 27 -16.29 -0.78 -3.44
C ASP A 27 -15.30 0.34 -3.81
N GLU A 28 -15.74 1.61 -3.74
CA GLU A 28 -14.86 2.77 -3.96
C GLU A 28 -13.75 2.85 -2.91
N VAL A 29 -14.09 2.62 -1.64
CA VAL A 29 -13.09 2.60 -0.55
C VAL A 29 -12.10 1.47 -0.76
N GLU A 30 -12.57 0.30 -1.20
CA GLU A 30 -11.73 -0.85 -1.51
C GLU A 30 -10.80 -0.57 -2.70
N GLU A 31 -11.27 0.07 -3.75
CA GLU A 31 -10.45 0.47 -4.90
C GLU A 31 -9.34 1.44 -4.48
N ILE A 32 -9.67 2.48 -3.70
CA ILE A 32 -8.71 3.46 -3.20
C ILE A 32 -7.64 2.79 -2.35
N LEU A 33 -8.04 2.00 -1.34
CA LEU A 33 -7.10 1.36 -0.42
C LEU A 33 -6.23 0.31 -1.13
N ASN A 34 -6.77 -0.40 -2.12
CA ASN A 34 -5.98 -1.28 -2.99
C ASN A 34 -4.95 -0.49 -3.81
N GLY A 35 -5.35 0.65 -4.40
CA GLY A 35 -4.45 1.51 -5.15
C GLY A 35 -3.27 2.01 -4.31
N VAL A 36 -3.56 2.55 -3.13
CA VAL A 36 -2.56 3.01 -2.17
C VAL A 36 -1.58 1.88 -1.81
N MET A 37 -2.09 0.70 -1.49
CA MET A 37 -1.23 -0.44 -1.12
C MET A 37 -0.36 -0.94 -2.28
N ASN A 38 -0.91 -1.01 -3.49
CA ASN A 38 -0.13 -1.38 -4.67
C ASN A 38 1.00 -0.37 -4.94
N TYR A 39 0.75 0.93 -4.71
CA TYR A 39 1.78 1.96 -4.84
C TYR A 39 2.90 1.78 -3.81
N TYR A 40 2.57 1.59 -2.53
CA TYR A 40 3.57 1.34 -1.49
C TYR A 40 4.40 0.07 -1.72
N LEU A 41 3.76 -1.01 -2.17
CA LEU A 41 4.47 -2.25 -2.52
C LEU A 41 5.43 -2.02 -3.69
N THR A 42 5.02 -1.24 -4.69
CA THR A 42 5.88 -0.86 -5.82
C THR A 42 7.12 -0.11 -5.33
N LEU A 43 6.93 0.92 -4.49
CA LEU A 43 8.04 1.67 -3.92
C LEU A 43 8.97 0.80 -3.07
N ALA A 44 8.42 -0.09 -2.24
CA ALA A 44 9.21 -1.01 -1.43
C ALA A 44 10.07 -1.93 -2.30
N ASN A 45 9.52 -2.46 -3.39
CA ASN A 45 10.24 -3.30 -4.34
C ASN A 45 11.36 -2.54 -5.05
N ILE A 46 11.10 -1.30 -5.47
CA ILE A 46 12.13 -0.43 -6.07
C ILE A 46 13.27 -0.19 -5.08
N ASN A 47 12.97 0.18 -3.85
CA ASN A 47 13.97 0.40 -2.81
C ASN A 47 14.80 -0.86 -2.51
N LEU A 48 14.15 -2.03 -2.42
CA LEU A 48 14.84 -3.30 -2.24
C LEU A 48 15.76 -3.64 -3.42
N ARG A 49 15.34 -3.32 -4.65
CA ARG A 49 16.17 -3.49 -5.84
C ARG A 49 17.41 -2.59 -5.78
N LEU A 50 17.22 -1.30 -5.52
CA LEU A 50 18.32 -0.34 -5.43
C LEU A 50 19.35 -0.75 -4.36
N LYS A 51 18.90 -1.17 -3.18
CA LYS A 51 19.80 -1.66 -2.12
C LYS A 51 20.59 -2.91 -2.50
N ARG A 52 20.00 -3.81 -3.30
CA ARG A 52 20.71 -5.00 -3.81
C ARG A 52 21.76 -4.61 -4.84
N GLU A 53 21.45 -3.66 -5.72
CA GLU A 53 22.38 -3.13 -6.71
C GLU A 53 23.56 -2.41 -6.04
N GLU A 54 23.31 -1.57 -5.02
CA GLU A 54 24.36 -0.94 -4.21
C GLU A 54 25.29 -1.97 -3.56
N LYS A 55 24.72 -3.01 -2.94
CA LYS A 55 25.50 -4.09 -2.31
C LYS A 55 26.36 -4.85 -3.33
N ASN A 56 25.81 -5.15 -4.50
CA ASN A 56 26.54 -5.86 -5.55
C ASN A 56 27.63 -4.99 -6.20
N ASN A 57 27.42 -3.67 -6.29
CA ASN A 57 28.38 -2.73 -6.87
C ASN A 57 29.49 -2.29 -5.89
N GLY A 58 29.25 -2.36 -4.57
CA GLY A 58 30.26 -2.08 -3.54
C GLY A 58 31.20 -3.25 -3.21
N THR A 59 31.12 -4.36 -3.93
CA THR A 59 32.01 -5.53 -3.77
C THR A 59 33.07 -5.60 -4.90
N LYS A 60 33.64 -4.44 -5.25
CA LYS A 60 34.79 -4.33 -6.17
C LYS A 60 35.95 -3.63 -5.48
#